data_AF-A0A2D4EV22-F1
#
_entry.id   AF-A0A2D4EV22-F1
#
_cell.length_a   1.000
_cell.length_b   1.000
_cell.length_c   1.000
_cell.angle_alpha   90.00
_cell.angle_beta   90.00
_cell.angle_gamma   90.00
#
_symmetry.space_group_name_H-M   'P 1'
#
loop_
_entity.id
_entity.type
_entity.pdbx_description
1 polymer ?
#
loop_
_entity_poly.entity_id
_entity_poly.type
_entity_poly.pdbx_seq_one_letter_code
_entity_poly.pdbx_strand_id
1 'polypeptide(L)'
;GQALLALLHSAYGDALLSLYQPSSLPQLGFAVSLLLALAEQEKARQVKITALRCLQALLLQCDCPEDHQSLEKEELRQCGDLFASFLPGISIALSKIIAADAKQGHAITVSAIRLFSRAVGLVMADEQLAEIPLERKKPASEQSKIQALVVHRDADWAGNTASKLSILIKKVVGSGSVHPHW
;
A
#
# COMPACT_ATOMS: atom_id res chain seq x y z
N GLY A 1 -16.95 4.49 -1.72
CA GLY A 1 -16.38 3.19 -2.11
C GLY A 1 -16.46 2.98 -3.60
N GLN A 2 -17.63 2.63 -4.14
CA GLN A 2 -17.77 2.30 -5.57
C GLN A 2 -17.38 3.44 -6.53
N ALA A 3 -17.68 4.70 -6.20
CA ALA A 3 -17.24 5.83 -7.02
C ALA A 3 -15.71 5.96 -7.12
N LEU A 4 -14.97 5.70 -6.02
CA LEU A 4 -13.50 5.72 -6.03
C LEU A 4 -12.94 4.56 -6.85
N LEU A 5 -13.51 3.37 -6.71
CA LEU A 5 -13.12 2.20 -7.52
C LEU A 5 -13.37 2.45 -9.01
N ALA A 6 -14.54 2.97 -9.35
CA ALA A 6 -14.89 3.30 -10.73
C ALA A 6 -13.97 4.40 -11.30
N LEU A 7 -13.65 5.43 -10.50
CA LEU A 7 -12.76 6.51 -10.91
C LEU A 7 -11.33 5.99 -11.14
N LEU A 8 -10.79 5.18 -10.23
CA LEU A 8 -9.45 4.61 -10.38
C LEU A 8 -9.38 3.61 -11.55
N HIS A 9 -10.45 2.85 -11.80
CA HIS A 9 -10.53 1.98 -12.98
C HIS A 9 -10.65 2.75 -14.30
N SER A 10 -11.21 3.97 -14.27
CA SER A 10 -11.42 4.79 -15.47
C SER A 10 -10.33 5.84 -15.67
N ALA A 11 -9.43 6.02 -14.70
CA ALA A 11 -8.34 6.98 -14.76
C ALA A 11 -7.14 6.36 -15.50
N TYR A 12 -6.62 7.06 -16.50
CA TYR A 12 -5.47 6.64 -17.30
C TYR A 12 -4.50 7.81 -17.51
N GLY A 13 -3.23 7.48 -17.75
CA GLY A 13 -2.17 8.45 -18.05
C GLY A 13 -1.97 9.51 -16.97
N ASP A 14 -1.79 10.77 -17.39
CA ASP A 14 -1.41 11.90 -16.53
C ASP A 14 -2.34 12.12 -15.32
N ALA A 15 -3.64 11.81 -15.48
CA ALA A 15 -4.61 11.93 -14.39
C ALA A 15 -4.28 10.99 -13.23
N LEU A 16 -3.87 9.76 -13.56
CA LEU A 16 -3.44 8.78 -12.57
C LEU A 16 -2.11 9.20 -11.95
N LEU A 17 -1.12 9.59 -12.76
CA LEU A 17 0.20 10.00 -12.29
C LEU A 17 0.18 11.24 -11.38
N SER A 18 -0.77 12.15 -11.60
CA SER A 18 -0.99 13.31 -10.72
C SER A 18 -1.31 12.91 -9.26
N LEU A 19 -1.95 11.75 -9.08
CA LEU A 19 -2.27 11.21 -7.76
C LEU A 19 -1.00 10.78 -7.02
N TYR A 20 0.03 10.33 -7.74
CA TYR A 20 1.28 9.81 -7.17
C TYR A 20 2.39 10.86 -7.08
N GLN A 21 2.07 12.14 -7.33
CA GLN A 21 3.00 13.24 -7.11
C GLN A 21 3.18 13.51 -5.61
N PRO A 22 4.37 13.96 -5.17
CA PRO A 22 4.62 14.34 -3.77
C PRO A 22 3.61 15.32 -3.19
N SER A 23 3.06 16.24 -3.99
CA SER A 23 2.05 17.21 -3.56
C SER A 23 0.73 16.57 -3.09
N SER A 24 0.46 15.34 -3.54
CA SER A 24 -0.73 14.56 -3.20
C SER A 24 -0.54 13.71 -1.94
N LEU A 25 0.66 13.71 -1.34
CA LEU A 25 1.01 12.90 -0.16
C LEU A 25 0.05 13.13 1.02
N PRO A 26 -0.34 14.36 1.41
CA PRO A 26 -1.27 14.55 2.53
C PRO A 26 -2.65 13.93 2.29
N GLN A 27 -3.19 14.10 1.08
CA GLN A 27 -4.51 13.60 0.69
C GLN A 27 -4.52 12.07 0.61
N LEU A 28 -3.47 11.50 0.00
CA LEU A 28 -3.29 10.04 -0.03
C LEU A 28 -3.05 9.47 1.36
N GLY A 29 -2.23 10.12 2.19
CA GLY A 29 -2.01 9.70 3.57
C GLY A 29 -3.29 9.69 4.40
N PHE A 30 -4.15 10.70 4.22
CA PHE A 30 -5.48 10.71 4.82
C PHE A 30 -6.35 9.56 4.31
N ALA A 31 -6.43 9.37 2.99
CA ALA A 31 -7.24 8.30 2.38
C ALA A 31 -6.79 6.91 2.85
N VAL A 32 -5.48 6.64 2.85
CA VAL A 32 -4.90 5.38 3.33
C VAL A 32 -5.24 5.18 4.80
N SER A 33 -5.03 6.19 5.65
CA SER A 33 -5.30 6.10 7.09
C SER A 33 -6.78 5.83 7.38
N LEU A 34 -7.68 6.53 6.69
CA LEU A 34 -9.12 6.32 6.82
C LEU A 34 -9.54 4.91 6.40
N LEU A 35 -9.05 4.43 5.25
CA LEU A 35 -9.40 3.11 4.75
C LEU A 35 -8.85 1.99 5.64
N LEU A 36 -7.64 2.16 6.18
CA LEU A 36 -7.08 1.22 7.16
C LEU A 36 -7.91 1.19 8.44
N ALA A 37 -8.33 2.35 8.96
CA ALA A 37 -9.19 2.44 10.13
C ALA A 37 -10.55 1.75 9.89
N LEU A 38 -11.17 1.96 8.73
CA LEU A 38 -12.40 1.28 8.33
C LEU A 38 -12.20 -0.23 8.21
N ALA A 39 -11.10 -0.70 7.61
CA ALA A 39 -10.81 -2.11 7.48
C ALA A 39 -10.58 -2.80 8.84
N GLU A 40 -9.91 -2.11 9.77
CA GLU A 40 -9.57 -2.65 11.09
C GLU A 40 -10.77 -2.61 12.05
N GLN A 41 -11.45 -1.48 12.16
CA GLN A 41 -12.33 -1.17 13.31
C GLN A 41 -13.83 -1.28 13.02
N GLU A 42 -14.25 -1.19 11.75
CA GLU A 42 -15.68 -1.16 11.40
C GLU A 42 -16.39 -2.48 11.76
N LYS A 43 -17.68 -2.45 12.09
CA LYS A 43 -18.42 -3.70 12.40
C LYS A 43 -18.97 -4.37 11.15
N ALA A 44 -19.38 -3.57 10.17
CA ALA A 44 -19.95 -4.08 8.94
C ALA A 44 -18.88 -4.74 8.06
N ARG A 45 -18.97 -6.07 7.90
CA ARG A 45 -18.06 -6.88 7.07
C ARG A 45 -17.91 -6.32 5.65
N GLN A 46 -19.01 -5.86 5.05
CA GLN A 46 -18.99 -5.30 3.70
C GLN A 46 -18.19 -4.00 3.61
N VAL A 47 -18.22 -3.16 4.64
CA VAL A 47 -17.45 -1.92 4.69
C VAL A 47 -15.96 -2.24 4.80
N LYS A 48 -15.58 -3.20 5.67
CA LYS A 48 -14.19 -3.67 5.75
C LYS A 48 -13.66 -4.15 4.40
N ILE A 49 -14.40 -5.03 3.72
CA ILE A 49 -14.02 -5.55 2.40
C ILE A 49 -13.90 -4.41 1.38
N THR A 50 -14.86 -3.49 1.38
CA THR A 50 -14.85 -2.34 0.45
C THR A 50 -13.64 -1.44 0.72
N ALA A 51 -13.27 -1.23 1.98
CA ALA A 51 -12.12 -0.43 2.36
C ALA A 51 -10.80 -1.09 1.89
N LEU A 52 -10.65 -2.40 2.09
CA LEU A 52 -9.50 -3.16 1.57
C LEU A 52 -9.40 -3.09 0.05
N ARG A 53 -10.52 -3.21 -0.68
CA ARG A 53 -10.54 -3.06 -2.14
C ARG A 53 -10.16 -1.64 -2.59
N CYS A 54 -10.61 -0.62 -1.87
CA CYS A 54 -10.21 0.76 -2.18
C CYS A 54 -8.70 0.98 -1.95
N LEU A 55 -8.13 0.42 -0.88
CA LEU A 55 -6.67 0.45 -0.66
C LEU A 55 -5.92 -0.27 -1.77
N GLN A 56 -6.42 -1.42 -2.21
CA GLN A 56 -5.86 -2.18 -3.31
C GLN A 56 -5.84 -1.35 -4.60
N ALA A 57 -6.95 -0.70 -4.93
CA ALA A 57 -7.05 0.18 -6.08
C ALA A 57 -6.09 1.38 -5.98
N LEU A 58 -5.89 1.95 -4.78
CA LEU A 58 -4.91 3.03 -4.57
C LEU A 58 -3.46 2.58 -4.77
N LEU A 59 -3.16 1.29 -4.61
CA LEU A 59 -1.86 0.69 -4.96
C LEU A 59 -1.75 0.40 -6.47
N LEU A 60 -2.72 0.83 -7.28
CA LEU A 60 -2.84 0.54 -8.71
C LEU A 60 -2.95 -0.95 -9.01
N GLN A 61 -3.63 -1.67 -8.13
CA GLN A 61 -3.85 -3.10 -8.28
C GLN A 61 -5.34 -3.40 -8.10
N CYS A 62 -5.92 -4.18 -9.02
CA CYS A 62 -7.28 -4.71 -8.85
C CYS A 62 -7.24 -6.25 -8.83
N ASP A 63 -8.36 -6.86 -8.44
CA ASP A 63 -8.67 -8.30 -8.60
C ASP A 63 -9.73 -8.53 -9.69
N CYS A 64 -9.86 -7.58 -10.60
CA CYS A 64 -10.85 -7.57 -11.65
C CYS A 64 -10.32 -8.31 -12.90
N PRO A 65 -11.21 -8.91 -13.70
CA PRO A 65 -10.83 -9.75 -14.84
C PRO A 65 -10.42 -8.93 -16.07
N GLU A 66 -10.46 -7.60 -15.99
CA GLU A 66 -10.14 -6.69 -17.09
C GLU A 66 -8.63 -6.51 -17.21
N ASP A 67 -8.13 -6.45 -18.45
CA ASP A 67 -6.74 -6.10 -18.71
C ASP A 67 -6.54 -4.61 -18.41
N HIS A 68 -5.83 -4.33 -17.33
CA HIS A 68 -5.36 -2.97 -17.04
C HIS A 68 -4.08 -2.68 -17.81
N GLN A 69 -3.96 -1.45 -18.31
CA GLN A 69 -2.70 -0.98 -18.85
C GLN A 69 -1.62 -1.10 -17.77
N SER A 70 -0.59 -1.87 -18.06
CA SER A 70 0.56 -2.02 -17.18
C SER A 70 1.28 -0.67 -17.09
N LEU A 71 1.55 -0.24 -15.87
CA LEU A 71 2.34 0.96 -15.61
C LEU A 71 3.75 0.75 -16.14
N GLU A 72 4.31 1.80 -16.74
CA GLU A 72 5.71 1.81 -17.11
C GLU A 72 6.60 1.78 -15.85
N LYS A 73 7.86 1.37 -16.03
CA LYS A 73 8.82 1.20 -14.93
C LYS A 73 8.94 2.45 -14.05
N GLU A 74 8.97 3.63 -14.68
CA GLU A 74 9.09 4.92 -13.98
C GLU A 74 7.81 5.25 -13.17
N GLU A 75 6.63 4.93 -13.71
CA GLU A 75 5.35 5.15 -13.03
C GLU A 75 5.21 4.24 -11.80
N LEU A 76 5.60 2.97 -11.94
CA LEU A 76 5.70 2.02 -10.83
C LEU A 76 6.66 2.52 -9.75
N ARG A 77 7.78 3.12 -10.16
CA ARG A 77 8.79 3.67 -9.27
C ARG A 77 8.25 4.85 -8.47
N GLN A 78 7.59 5.80 -9.13
CA GLN A 78 6.97 6.96 -8.47
C GLN A 78 5.89 6.53 -7.48
N CYS A 79 5.07 5.53 -7.86
CA CYS A 79 4.08 4.94 -6.97
C CYS A 79 4.75 4.31 -5.73
N GLY A 80 5.80 3.52 -5.93
CA GLY A 80 6.58 2.90 -4.85
C GLY A 80 7.24 3.92 -3.91
N ASP A 81 7.80 5.00 -4.44
CA ASP A 81 8.42 6.08 -3.65
C ASP A 81 7.40 6.74 -2.73
N LEU A 82 6.21 7.03 -3.25
CA LEU A 82 5.16 7.66 -2.44
C LEU A 82 4.64 6.70 -1.37
N PHE A 83 4.35 5.45 -1.75
CA PHE A 83 3.83 4.43 -0.84
C PHE A 83 4.84 3.95 0.21
N ALA A 84 6.14 4.19 0.02
CA ALA A 84 7.15 4.00 1.05
C ALA A 84 6.81 4.77 2.34
N SER A 85 6.20 5.95 2.20
CA SER A 85 5.77 6.79 3.33
C SER A 85 4.63 6.17 4.13
N PHE A 86 3.84 5.30 3.51
CA PHE A 86 2.65 4.67 4.11
C PHE A 86 2.87 3.21 4.50
N LEU A 87 3.92 2.56 3.96
CA LEU A 87 4.20 1.15 4.15
C LEU A 87 4.26 0.72 5.63
N PRO A 88 4.87 1.47 6.57
CA PRO A 88 4.84 1.11 7.99
C PRO A 88 3.41 1.01 8.55
N GLY A 89 2.55 1.98 8.23
CA GLY A 89 1.16 1.99 8.69
C GLY A 89 0.34 0.86 8.05
N ILE A 90 0.48 0.68 6.74
CA ILE A 90 -0.19 -0.36 5.96
C ILE A 90 0.20 -1.75 6.51
N SER A 91 1.49 -2.04 6.59
CA SER A 91 1.99 -3.35 7.00
C SER A 91 1.57 -3.71 8.43
N ILE A 92 1.63 -2.76 9.37
CA ILE A 92 1.19 -2.98 10.77
C ILE A 92 -0.32 -3.26 10.84
N ALA A 93 -1.14 -2.40 10.22
CA ALA A 93 -2.59 -2.53 10.27
C ALA A 93 -3.06 -3.83 9.61
N LEU A 94 -2.54 -4.15 8.42
CA LEU A 94 -2.88 -5.40 7.73
C LEU A 94 -2.41 -6.63 8.51
N SER A 95 -1.23 -6.60 9.13
CA SER A 95 -0.77 -7.71 9.99
C SER A 95 -1.70 -7.96 11.17
N LYS A 96 -2.30 -6.91 11.75
CA LYS A 96 -3.30 -7.06 12.82
C LYS A 96 -4.61 -7.65 12.28
N ILE A 97 -5.09 -7.18 11.14
CA ILE A 97 -6.30 -7.71 10.49
C ILE A 97 -6.10 -9.18 10.16
N ILE A 98 -4.97 -9.57 9.59
CA ILE A 98 -4.65 -10.96 9.24
C ILE A 98 -4.64 -11.85 10.50
N ALA A 99 -4.04 -11.35 11.58
CA ALA A 99 -3.96 -12.09 12.85
C ALA A 99 -5.23 -11.99 13.73
N ALA A 100 -6.28 -11.31 13.28
CA ALA A 100 -7.52 -11.17 14.06
C ALA A 100 -8.35 -12.45 14.04
N ASP A 101 -9.25 -12.57 15.03
CA ASP A 101 -10.11 -13.74 15.26
C ASP A 101 -10.84 -14.20 13.98
N ALA A 102 -10.93 -15.52 13.77
CA ALA A 102 -11.60 -16.14 12.63
C ALA A 102 -13.05 -15.67 12.39
N LYS A 103 -13.73 -15.15 13.42
CA LYS A 103 -15.06 -14.52 13.32
C LYS A 103 -15.13 -13.34 12.35
N GLN A 104 -14.01 -12.71 11.99
CA GLN A 104 -13.99 -11.65 10.97
C GLN A 104 -14.39 -12.16 9.56
N GLY A 105 -14.27 -13.46 9.33
CA GLY A 105 -14.61 -14.12 8.08
C GLY A 105 -13.48 -14.13 7.05
N HIS A 106 -13.27 -15.30 6.44
CA HIS A 106 -12.13 -15.61 5.57
C HIS A 106 -11.87 -14.61 4.44
N ALA A 107 -12.93 -14.08 3.79
CA ALA A 107 -12.78 -13.10 2.72
C ALA A 107 -12.00 -11.83 3.13
N ILE A 108 -12.13 -11.38 4.39
CA ILE A 108 -11.37 -10.24 4.90
C ILE A 108 -9.91 -10.61 5.06
N THR A 109 -9.63 -11.75 5.70
CA THR A 109 -8.27 -12.26 5.92
C THR A 109 -7.54 -12.44 4.60
N VAL A 110 -8.14 -13.10 3.60
CA VAL A 110 -7.52 -13.29 2.28
C VAL A 110 -7.28 -11.96 1.57
N SER A 111 -8.24 -11.04 1.62
CA SER A 111 -8.08 -9.70 1.03
C SER A 111 -6.94 -8.94 1.69
N ALA A 112 -6.80 -9.03 3.01
CA ALA A 112 -5.72 -8.40 3.76
C ALA A 112 -4.34 -9.04 3.46
N ILE A 113 -4.26 -10.38 3.34
CA ILE A 113 -3.02 -11.08 2.94
C ILE A 113 -2.58 -10.62 1.54
N ARG A 114 -3.50 -10.62 0.57
CA ARG A 114 -3.21 -10.15 -0.80
C ARG A 114 -2.75 -8.70 -0.80
N LEU A 115 -3.47 -7.83 -0.10
CA LEU A 115 -3.12 -6.42 -0.03
C LEU A 115 -1.75 -6.21 0.64
N PHE A 116 -1.45 -6.99 1.69
CA PHE A 116 -0.15 -6.94 2.38
C PHE A 116 0.98 -7.34 1.43
N SER A 117 0.87 -8.47 0.75
CA SER A 117 1.92 -8.93 -0.18
C SER A 117 2.11 -7.96 -1.34
N ARG A 118 1.02 -7.40 -1.87
CA ARG A 118 1.02 -6.42 -2.95
C ARG A 118 1.66 -5.10 -2.56
N ALA A 119 1.36 -4.58 -1.37
CA ALA A 119 1.97 -3.35 -0.87
C ALA A 119 3.48 -3.53 -0.60
N VAL A 120 3.87 -4.67 -0.01
CA VAL A 120 5.29 -4.99 0.18
C VAL A 120 5.99 -5.16 -1.16
N GLY A 121 5.41 -5.90 -2.10
CA GLY A 121 5.97 -6.12 -3.43
C GLY A 121 6.11 -4.83 -4.24
N LEU A 122 5.13 -3.93 -4.19
CA LEU A 122 5.21 -2.64 -4.88
C LEU A 122 6.38 -1.78 -4.36
N VAL A 123 6.59 -1.74 -3.06
CA VAL A 123 7.54 -0.80 -2.44
C VAL A 123 8.95 -1.39 -2.31
N MET A 124 9.05 -2.70 -2.05
CA MET A 124 10.29 -3.41 -1.72
C MET A 124 10.76 -4.36 -2.83
N ALA A 125 10.17 -4.32 -4.04
CA ALA A 125 10.65 -5.12 -5.17
C ALA A 125 12.11 -4.83 -5.51
N ASP A 126 12.82 -5.83 -6.02
CA ASP A 126 14.23 -5.71 -6.36
C ASP A 126 14.47 -4.61 -7.40
N GLU A 127 13.58 -4.49 -8.40
CA GLU A 127 13.65 -3.44 -9.43
C GLU A 127 13.47 -2.03 -8.85
N GLN A 128 12.70 -1.92 -7.76
CA GLN A 128 12.47 -0.66 -7.06
C GLN A 128 13.69 -0.26 -6.23
N LEU A 129 14.39 -1.25 -5.65
CA LEU A 129 15.55 -1.03 -4.79
C LEU A 129 16.87 -0.98 -5.58
N ALA A 130 16.92 -1.51 -6.80
CA ALA A 130 18.11 -1.50 -7.65
C ALA A 130 18.51 -0.11 -8.13
N GLU A 131 17.55 0.82 -8.23
CA GLU A 131 17.78 2.17 -8.77
C GLU A 131 17.73 3.27 -7.69
N ILE A 132 17.92 2.90 -6.42
CA ILE A 132 17.97 3.86 -5.30
C ILE A 132 19.01 4.94 -5.62
N PRO A 133 18.59 6.22 -5.76
CA PRO A 133 19.53 7.29 -6.01
C PRO A 133 20.50 7.39 -4.82
N LEU A 134 21.80 7.43 -5.10
CA LEU A 134 22.85 7.56 -4.07
C LEU A 134 22.71 8.87 -3.26
N GLU A 135 22.06 9.89 -3.83
CA GLU A 135 21.85 11.17 -3.17
C GLU A 135 20.38 11.62 -3.18
N ARG A 136 19.92 12.11 -2.03
CA ARG A 136 18.62 12.76 -1.87
C ARG A 136 18.66 14.11 -2.59
N LYS A 137 17.92 14.24 -3.70
CA LYS A 137 17.73 15.55 -4.35
C LYS A 137 17.15 16.54 -3.34
N LYS A 138 17.88 17.62 -3.04
CA LYS A 138 17.41 18.69 -2.14
C LYS A 138 16.20 19.38 -2.78
N PRO A 139 15.10 19.54 -2.06
CA PRO A 139 13.93 20.20 -2.61
C PRO A 139 14.13 21.73 -2.68
N ALA A 140 13.70 22.36 -3.78
CA ALA A 140 14.13 23.70 -4.18
C ALA A 140 13.13 24.87 -3.87
N SER A 141 11.91 24.63 -3.36
CA SER A 141 10.88 25.70 -3.18
C SER A 141 9.91 25.43 -2.01
N GLU A 142 8.82 26.19 -1.80
CA GLU A 142 7.78 25.88 -0.76
C GLU A 142 7.12 24.49 -0.92
N GLN A 143 7.08 23.94 -2.15
CA GLN A 143 6.78 22.52 -2.39
C GLN A 143 7.77 21.57 -1.68
N SER A 144 8.89 22.10 -1.17
CA SER A 144 9.88 21.38 -0.36
C SER A 144 9.37 20.90 0.96
N LYS A 145 8.40 21.57 1.61
CA LYS A 145 7.94 21.12 2.92
C LYS A 145 7.24 19.77 2.82
N ILE A 146 6.39 19.60 1.80
CA ILE A 146 5.72 18.31 1.54
C ILE A 146 6.72 17.29 0.96
N GLN A 147 7.60 17.69 0.04
CA GLN A 147 8.64 16.78 -0.47
C GLN A 147 9.60 16.30 0.63
N ALA A 148 9.84 17.09 1.69
CA ALA A 148 10.65 16.69 2.83
C ALA A 148 9.99 15.57 3.67
N LEU A 149 8.66 15.44 3.60
CA LEU A 149 7.89 14.39 4.28
C LEU A 149 7.90 13.06 3.50
N VAL A 150 8.20 13.10 2.19
CA VAL A 150 8.32 11.88 1.39
C VAL A 150 9.52 11.08 1.89
N VAL A 151 9.26 9.82 2.20
CA VAL A 151 10.30 8.86 2.55
C VAL A 151 11.25 8.69 1.37
N HIS A 152 12.54 8.85 1.64
CA HIS A 152 13.57 8.51 0.68
C HIS A 152 14.00 7.06 0.93
N ARG A 153 13.86 6.19 -0.07
CA ARG A 153 14.18 4.77 0.01
C ARG A 153 15.69 4.52 -0.13
N ASP A 154 16.51 5.14 0.69
CA ASP A 154 17.95 4.86 0.70
C ASP A 154 18.28 3.46 1.27
N ALA A 155 19.56 3.06 1.23
CA ALA A 155 19.99 1.74 1.70
C ALA A 155 19.70 1.51 3.20
N ASP A 156 19.81 2.56 4.03
CA ASP A 156 19.49 2.48 5.45
C ASP A 156 17.98 2.27 5.66
N TRP A 157 17.15 3.05 4.96
CA TRP A 157 15.71 2.90 4.97
C TRP A 157 15.31 1.48 4.52
N ALA A 158 15.91 0.97 3.45
CA ALA A 158 15.60 -0.36 2.93
C ALA A 158 15.95 -1.45 3.94
N GLY A 159 17.14 -1.41 4.55
CA GLY A 159 17.56 -2.38 5.57
C GLY A 159 16.69 -2.32 6.84
N ASN A 160 16.41 -1.12 7.33
CA ASN A 160 15.56 -0.89 8.49
C ASN A 160 14.11 -1.34 8.24
N THR A 161 13.57 -1.07 7.05
CA THR A 161 12.21 -1.49 6.67
C THR A 161 12.14 -3.00 6.48
N ALA A 162 13.13 -3.62 5.83
CA ALA A 162 13.19 -5.07 5.65
C ALA A 162 13.22 -5.84 6.98
N SER A 163 14.02 -5.38 7.95
CA SER A 163 14.08 -6.02 9.28
C SER A 163 12.73 -5.97 10.02
N LYS A 164 12.03 -4.82 9.97
CA LYS A 164 10.68 -4.66 10.55
C LYS A 164 9.64 -5.50 9.82
N LEU A 165 9.66 -5.52 8.49
CA LEU A 165 8.76 -6.35 7.68
C LEU A 165 8.99 -7.83 7.94
N SER A 166 10.23 -8.29 8.14
CA SER A 166 10.53 -9.69 8.48
C SER A 166 9.78 -10.16 9.73
N ILE A 167 9.71 -9.31 10.77
CA ILE A 167 8.95 -9.60 12.00
C ILE A 167 7.45 -9.73 11.69
N LEU A 168 6.90 -8.81 10.89
CA LEU A 168 5.49 -8.83 10.51
C LEU A 168 5.13 -10.03 9.62
N ILE A 169 5.98 -10.38 8.66
CA ILE A 169 5.81 -11.54 7.79
C ILE A 169 5.79 -12.82 8.61
N LYS A 170 6.72 -12.99 9.57
CA LYS A 170 6.72 -14.15 10.49
C LYS A 170 5.40 -14.25 11.27
N LYS A 171 4.87 -13.11 11.73
CA LYS A 171 3.58 -13.07 12.42
C LYS A 171 2.43 -13.49 11.50
N VAL A 172 2.37 -12.94 10.28
CA VAL A 172 1.36 -13.26 9.26
C VAL A 172 1.38 -14.75 8.92
N VAL A 173 2.56 -15.31 8.66
CA VAL A 173 2.72 -16.75 8.37
C VAL A 173 2.30 -17.60 9.56
N GLY A 174 2.71 -17.22 10.77
CA GLY A 174 2.31 -17.90 12.01
C GLY A 174 0.79 -17.93 12.20
N SER A 175 0.09 -16.85 11.86
CA SER A 175 -1.38 -16.81 11.92
C SER A 175 -2.06 -17.68 10.86
N GLY A 176 -1.47 -17.84 9.68
CA GLY A 176 -1.99 -18.71 8.62
C GLY A 176 -1.94 -20.19 8.96
N SER A 177 -0.87 -20.64 9.63
CA SER A 177 -0.63 -22.06 9.92
C SER A 177 -1.46 -22.65 11.08
N VAL A 178 -2.16 -21.82 11.87
CA VAL A 178 -2.92 -22.26 13.06
C VAL A 178 -4.35 -22.70 12.69
N HIS A 179 -4.79 -22.46 11.46
CA HIS A 179 -6.13 -22.81 11.01
C HIS A 179 -6.12 -24.06 10.13
N PRO A 180 -6.42 -25.26 10.69
CA PRO A 180 -6.28 -26.55 10.00
C PRO A 180 -7.20 -26.78 8.79
N HIS A 181 -8.05 -25.80 8.43
CA HIS A 181 -9.03 -25.88 7.34
C HIS A 181 -9.03 -24.63 6.44
N TRP A 182 -7.97 -23.84 6.46
CA TRP A 182 -7.76 -22.75 5.49
C TRP A 182 -7.09 -23.26 4.22
#